data_AF-A0A3D2PC60-F1
#
_entry.id   AF-A0A3D2PC60-F1
#
_cell.length_a   1.000
_cell.length_b   1.000
_cell.length_c   1.000
_cell.angle_alpha   90.00
_cell.angle_beta   90.00
_cell.angle_gamma   90.00
#
_symmetry.space_group_name_H-M   'P 1'
#
loop_
_entity.id
_entity.type
_entity.pdbx_description
1 polymer ?
#
loop_
_entity_poly.entity_id
_entity_poly.type
_entity_poly.pdbx_seq_one_letter_code
_entity_poly.pdbx_strand_id
1 'polypeptide(L)'
;MKKYDFIVGIPCSKLKDLTDEIKNYIPCTREDEAMALAVGAFLVGKKPLVFLQNSGLGNITDIITSLLKPYGIKIDLLISLRTNPEHHAFMGKITKRLLKLLEYEDYKLITQ
;
A
#
# COMPACT_ATOMS: atom_id res chain seq x y z
N MET A 1 3.72 9.11 -11.58
CA MET A 1 4.93 8.64 -10.86
C MET A 1 5.88 9.76 -10.45
N LYS A 2 6.03 10.86 -11.21
CA LYS A 2 6.91 12.02 -10.88
C LYS A 2 6.73 12.67 -9.48
N LYS A 3 5.65 12.35 -8.74
CA LYS A 3 5.42 12.81 -7.35
C LYS A 3 6.27 12.05 -6.32
N TYR A 4 6.64 10.81 -6.61
CA TYR A 4 7.26 9.88 -5.67
C TYR A 4 8.74 9.73 -5.96
N ASP A 5 9.57 9.86 -4.94
CA ASP A 5 11.02 9.69 -4.99
C ASP A 5 11.52 8.52 -4.13
N PHE A 6 10.58 7.77 -3.52
CA PHE A 6 10.83 6.51 -2.85
C PHE A 6 9.67 5.56 -3.13
N ILE A 7 9.96 4.38 -3.67
CA ILE A 7 8.94 3.39 -4.03
C ILE A 7 9.34 2.06 -3.42
N VAL A 8 8.40 1.45 -2.70
CA VAL A 8 8.58 0.19 -2.00
C VAL A 8 7.27 -0.60 -2.09
N GLY A 9 7.32 -1.91 -2.05
CA GLY A 9 6.08 -2.68 -2.11
C GLY A 9 6.25 -4.15 -2.38
N ILE A 10 5.11 -4.83 -2.44
CA ILE A 10 5.03 -6.28 -2.56
C ILE A 10 4.66 -6.57 -4.01
N PRO A 11 5.56 -7.16 -4.82
CA PRO A 11 5.25 -7.49 -6.20
C PRO A 11 4.12 -8.53 -6.21
N CYS A 12 3.09 -8.27 -7.02
CA CYS A 12 2.02 -9.23 -7.26
C CYS A 12 1.68 -9.27 -8.75
N SER A 13 1.07 -10.36 -9.20
CA SER A 13 0.77 -10.57 -10.63
C SER A 13 -0.09 -9.45 -11.24
N LYS A 14 -0.98 -8.83 -10.45
CA LYS A 14 -1.83 -7.68 -10.86
C LYS A 14 -1.10 -6.34 -10.88
N LEU A 15 0.12 -6.29 -10.36
CA LEU A 15 0.99 -5.12 -10.37
C LEU A 15 2.20 -5.32 -11.29
N LYS A 16 2.21 -6.38 -12.12
CA LYS A 16 3.35 -6.72 -12.96
C LYS A 16 3.68 -5.59 -13.95
N ASP A 17 2.68 -5.07 -14.65
CA ASP A 17 2.86 -3.95 -15.59
C ASP A 17 3.46 -2.73 -14.88
N LEU A 18 2.99 -2.45 -13.66
CA LEU A 18 3.53 -1.38 -12.82
C LEU A 18 4.99 -1.66 -12.45
N THR A 19 5.32 -2.86 -11.97
CA THR A 19 6.70 -3.21 -11.58
C THR A 19 7.66 -3.26 -12.77
N ASP A 20 7.16 -3.55 -13.97
CA ASP A 20 7.94 -3.52 -15.21
C ASP A 20 8.25 -2.07 -15.64
N GLU A 21 7.31 -1.14 -15.39
CA GLU A 21 7.52 0.31 -15.62
C GLU A 21 8.42 0.95 -14.55
N ILE A 22 8.34 0.50 -13.30
CA ILE A 22 9.13 1.03 -12.17
C ILE A 22 10.43 0.25 -12.04
N LYS A 23 11.48 0.72 -12.71
CA LYS A 23 12.80 0.07 -12.61
C LYS A 23 13.49 0.22 -11.24
N ASN A 24 13.11 1.22 -10.45
CA ASN A 24 13.76 1.56 -9.18
C ASN A 24 12.75 1.55 -8.02
N TYR A 25 12.37 0.37 -7.55
CA TYR A 25 11.66 0.19 -6.29
C TYR A 25 12.36 -0.85 -5.40
N ILE A 26 12.07 -0.82 -4.11
CA ILE A 26 12.53 -1.83 -3.16
C ILE A 26 11.45 -2.92 -3.02
N PRO A 27 11.69 -4.16 -3.46
CA PRO A 27 10.75 -5.25 -3.23
C PRO A 27 10.78 -5.66 -1.76
N CYS A 28 9.60 -5.87 -1.18
CA CYS A 28 9.42 -6.40 0.17
C CYS A 28 8.67 -7.72 0.14
N THR A 29 8.88 -8.52 1.19
CA THR A 29 8.19 -9.81 1.35
C THR A 29 6.88 -9.69 2.10
N ARG A 30 6.69 -8.59 2.84
CA ARG A 30 5.53 -8.32 3.68
C ARG A 30 5.14 -6.85 3.67
N GLU A 31 3.86 -6.56 3.89
CA GLU A 31 3.33 -5.19 3.90
C GLU A 31 3.84 -4.35 5.07
N ASP A 32 4.04 -4.95 6.24
CA ASP A 32 4.61 -4.26 7.40
C ASP A 32 6.05 -3.79 7.14
N GLU A 33 6.87 -4.61 6.50
CA GLU A 33 8.23 -4.27 6.06
C GLU A 33 8.22 -3.08 5.09
N ALA A 34 7.35 -3.13 4.08
CA ALA A 34 7.23 -2.04 3.11
C ALA A 34 6.79 -0.72 3.76
N MET A 35 5.85 -0.80 4.70
CA MET A 35 5.42 0.36 5.48
C MET A 35 6.53 0.91 6.37
N ALA A 36 7.32 0.06 7.04
CA ALA A 36 8.43 0.50 7.87
C ALA A 36 9.49 1.25 7.07
N LEU A 37 9.85 0.75 5.87
CA LEU A 37 10.76 1.44 4.95
C LEU A 37 10.18 2.77 4.47
N ALA A 38 8.89 2.80 4.13
CA ALA A 38 8.20 4.02 3.73
C ALA A 38 8.14 5.07 4.85
N VAL A 39 7.92 4.65 6.11
CA VAL A 39 8.00 5.53 7.28
C VAL A 39 9.40 6.12 7.41
N GLY A 40 10.44 5.28 7.33
CA GLY A 40 11.83 5.76 7.39
C GLY A 40 12.13 6.79 6.29
N ALA A 41 11.69 6.52 5.05
CA ALA A 41 11.82 7.45 3.93
C ALA A 41 11.08 8.77 4.17
N PHE A 42 9.84 8.71 4.68
CA PHE A 42 9.06 9.90 5.03
C PHE A 42 9.78 10.77 6.08
N LEU A 43 10.34 10.15 7.12
CA LEU A 43 11.03 10.86 8.20
C LEU A 43 12.28 11.61 7.73
N VAL A 44 12.91 11.18 6.64
CA VAL A 44 14.05 11.88 6.01
C VAL A 44 13.63 12.80 4.85
N GLY A 45 12.33 13.11 4.74
CA GLY A 45 11.79 14.09 3.80
C GLY A 45 11.46 13.55 2.41
N LYS A 46 11.43 12.22 2.21
CA LYS A 46 10.98 11.60 0.96
C LYS A 46 9.47 11.57 0.84
N LYS A 47 8.98 11.27 -0.37
CA LYS A 47 7.58 11.09 -0.73
C LYS A 47 7.36 9.62 -1.10
N PRO A 48 7.14 8.75 -0.09
CA PRO A 48 7.02 7.31 -0.34
C PRO A 48 5.70 6.95 -1.03
N LEU A 49 5.78 6.02 -1.96
CA LEU A 49 4.66 5.25 -2.48
C LEU A 49 4.83 3.80 -2.06
N VAL A 50 3.83 3.25 -1.37
CA VAL A 50 3.77 1.81 -1.07
C VAL A 50 2.77 1.15 -2.00
N PHE A 51 3.18 0.13 -2.73
CA PHE A 51 2.24 -0.69 -3.49
C PHE A 51 2.04 -2.07 -2.84
N LEU A 52 0.78 -2.50 -2.79
CA LEU A 52 0.37 -3.74 -2.12
C LEU A 52 -0.93 -4.29 -2.70
N GLN A 53 -1.29 -5.51 -2.31
CA GLN A 53 -2.62 -6.06 -2.59
C GLN A 53 -3.59 -5.70 -1.46
N ASN A 54 -4.88 -5.62 -1.76
CA ASN A 54 -5.90 -5.25 -0.78
C ASN A 54 -5.98 -6.17 0.45
N SER A 55 -5.58 -7.45 0.40
CA SER A 55 -5.52 -8.30 1.61
C SER A 55 -4.45 -7.86 2.59
N GLY A 56 -3.37 -7.25 2.10
CA GLY A 56 -2.32 -6.65 2.91
C GLY A 56 -2.80 -5.52 3.82
N LEU A 57 -3.97 -4.93 3.56
CA LEU A 57 -4.59 -3.94 4.45
C LEU A 57 -4.82 -4.50 5.87
N GLY A 58 -5.10 -5.80 6.00
CA GLY A 58 -5.20 -6.43 7.32
C GLY A 58 -3.88 -6.38 8.08
N ASN A 59 -2.76 -6.64 7.40
CA ASN A 59 -1.42 -6.65 8.01
C ASN A 59 -0.97 -5.27 8.47
N ILE A 60 -1.39 -4.21 7.77
CA ILE A 60 -0.95 -2.83 8.06
C ILE A 60 -1.97 -2.01 8.86
N THR A 61 -3.06 -2.62 9.33
CA THR A 61 -4.09 -1.92 10.10
C THR A 61 -3.51 -1.31 11.39
N ASP A 62 -2.70 -2.06 12.12
CA ASP A 62 -2.04 -1.56 13.34
C ASP A 62 -1.05 -0.44 13.01
N ILE A 63 -0.26 -0.56 11.93
CA ILE A 63 0.66 0.50 11.50
C ILE A 63 -0.10 1.80 11.18
N ILE A 64 -1.22 1.70 10.46
CA ILE A 64 -2.04 2.88 10.13
C ILE A 64 -2.55 3.55 11.41
N THR A 65 -3.06 2.77 12.35
CA THR A 65 -3.80 3.27 13.52
C THR A 65 -2.89 3.68 14.69
N SER A 66 -1.80 2.95 14.91
CA SER A 66 -0.88 3.13 16.04
C SER A 66 0.37 3.94 15.67
N LEU A 67 0.70 4.09 14.39
CA LEU A 67 1.89 4.82 13.93
C LEU A 67 1.59 5.94 12.93
N LEU A 68 0.86 5.71 11.85
CA LEU A 68 0.70 6.76 10.84
C LEU A 68 -0.17 7.91 11.34
N LYS A 69 -1.37 7.59 11.83
CA LYS A 69 -2.33 8.60 12.29
C LYS A 69 -1.85 9.41 13.50
N PRO A 70 -1.39 8.81 14.61
CA PRO A 70 -1.03 9.58 15.80
C PRO A 70 0.13 10.55 15.56
N TYR A 71 1.02 10.20 14.64
CA TYR A 71 2.23 10.98 14.34
C TYR A 71 2.14 11.77 13.02
N GLY A 72 0.97 11.82 12.37
CA GLY A 72 0.74 12.59 11.15
C GLY A 72 1.63 12.17 9.96
N ILE A 73 2.04 10.91 9.92
CA ILE A 73 2.89 10.36 8.85
C ILE A 73 2.02 10.05 7.64
N LYS A 74 2.39 10.59 6.47
CA LYS A 74 1.62 10.45 5.23
C LYS A 74 2.34 9.54 4.24
N ILE A 75 1.69 8.45 3.86
CA ILE A 75 2.21 7.47 2.90
C ILE A 75 1.13 7.22 1.85
N ASP A 76 1.46 7.44 0.58
CA ASP A 76 0.53 7.13 -0.50
C ASP A 76 0.51 5.61 -0.74
N LEU A 77 -0.68 5.01 -0.79
CA LEU A 77 -0.88 3.59 -1.07
C LEU A 77 -1.39 3.36 -2.50
N LEU A 78 -0.77 2.43 -3.22
CA LEU A 78 -1.27 1.91 -4.49
C LEU A 78 -1.71 0.47 -4.30
N ILE A 79 -3.03 0.26 -4.26
CA ILE A 79 -3.62 -1.00 -3.81
C ILE A 79 -4.21 -1.73 -5.01
N SER A 80 -3.73 -2.93 -5.32
CA SER A 80 -4.40 -3.81 -6.27
C SER A 80 -5.64 -4.43 -5.61
N LEU A 81 -6.82 -4.19 -6.17
CA LEU A 81 -8.08 -4.73 -5.67
C LEU A 81 -8.33 -6.10 -6.27
N ARG A 82 -8.19 -7.15 -5.46
CA ARG A 82 -8.56 -8.52 -5.83
C ARG A 82 -9.90 -8.88 -5.22
N THR A 83 -10.79 -9.36 -6.08
CA THR A 83 -12.10 -9.92 -5.72
C THR A 83 -12.22 -11.39 -6.09
N ASN A 84 -11.21 -11.97 -6.76
CA ASN A 84 -11.20 -13.35 -7.23
C ASN A 84 -9.78 -13.95 -7.15
N PRO A 85 -9.66 -15.29 -6.96
CA PRO A 85 -10.76 -16.26 -6.76
C PRO A 85 -11.36 -16.15 -5.34
N GLU A 86 -12.18 -17.11 -4.92
CA GLU A 86 -13.01 -17.07 -3.69
C GLU A 86 -12.32 -16.53 -2.43
N HIS A 87 -11.04 -16.88 -2.22
CA HIS A 87 -10.25 -16.42 -1.07
C HIS A 87 -9.97 -14.91 -1.06
N HIS A 88 -10.16 -14.22 -2.18
CA HIS A 88 -10.07 -12.75 -2.27
C HIS A 88 -11.45 -12.07 -2.27
N ALA A 89 -12.54 -12.80 -2.48
CA ALA A 89 -13.86 -12.21 -2.73
C ALA A 89 -14.36 -11.36 -1.56
N PHE A 90 -14.28 -11.87 -0.33
CA PHE A 90 -14.74 -11.14 0.83
C PHE A 90 -13.89 -9.89 1.09
N MET A 91 -12.56 -10.03 1.03
CA MET A 91 -11.66 -8.89 1.21
C MET A 91 -11.89 -7.81 0.14
N GLY A 92 -12.03 -8.22 -1.12
CA GLY A 92 -12.40 -7.33 -2.23
C GLY A 92 -13.70 -6.57 -1.97
N LYS A 93 -14.75 -7.27 -1.51
CA LYS A 93 -16.06 -6.70 -1.15
C LYS A 93 -15.95 -5.62 -0.06
N ILE A 94 -15.09 -5.82 0.95
CA ILE A 94 -15.01 -4.91 2.10
C ILE A 94 -13.91 -3.84 2.00
N THR A 95 -12.98 -3.94 1.04
CA THR A 95 -11.78 -3.07 0.93
C THR A 95 -12.09 -1.58 1.07
N LYS A 96 -13.06 -1.06 0.31
CA LYS A 96 -13.45 0.36 0.37
C LYS A 96 -14.04 0.75 1.73
N ARG A 97 -14.82 -0.15 2.35
CA ARG A 97 -15.39 0.07 3.69
C ARG A 97 -14.30 0.07 4.76
N LEU A 98 -13.30 -0.80 4.62
CA LEU A 98 -12.15 -0.85 5.52
C LEU A 98 -11.33 0.44 5.42
N LEU A 99 -10.98 0.90 4.22
CA LEU A 99 -10.27 2.17 4.02
C LEU A 99 -11.05 3.37 4.59
N LYS A 100 -12.38 3.38 4.39
CA LYS A 100 -13.26 4.41 4.98
C LYS A 100 -13.27 4.34 6.50
N LEU A 101 -13.36 3.14 7.08
CA LEU A 101 -13.34 2.94 8.54
C LEU A 101 -12.00 3.38 9.14
N LEU A 102 -10.91 3.12 8.43
CA LEU A 102 -9.57 3.57 8.80
C LEU A 102 -9.36 5.06 8.50
N GLU A 103 -10.34 5.78 7.95
CA GLU A 103 -10.19 7.19 7.53
C GLU A 103 -8.86 7.41 6.79
N TYR A 104 -8.54 6.50 5.86
CA TYR A 104 -7.30 6.54 5.08
C TYR A 104 -7.62 7.09 3.70
N GLU A 105 -7.13 8.28 3.38
CA GLU A 105 -7.47 9.01 2.14
C GLU A 105 -6.36 8.96 1.10
N ASP A 106 -5.11 8.77 1.54
CA ASP A 106 -3.91 8.75 0.70
C ASP A 106 -3.76 7.41 -0.05
N TYR A 107 -4.76 7.00 -0.84
CA TYR A 107 -4.72 5.76 -1.60
C TYR A 107 -5.25 5.87 -3.03
N LYS A 108 -4.79 4.96 -3.90
CA LYS A 108 -5.37 4.68 -5.21
C LYS A 108 -5.64 3.19 -5.33
N LEU A 109 -6.88 2.83 -5.69
CA LEU A 109 -7.24 1.47 -6.05
C LEU A 109 -6.97 1.23 -7.54
N ILE A 110 -6.36 0.10 -7.86
CA ILE A 110 -6.28 -0.43 -9.21
C ILE A 110 -7.26 -1.60 -9.32
N THR A 111 -8.25 -1.46 -10.19
CA THR A 111 -9.21 -2.51 -10.55
C THR A 111 -8.83 -3.03 -11.93
N GLN A 112 -8.39 -4.29 -12.03
CA GLN A 112 -8.21 -5.03 -13.28
C GLN A 112 -8.98 -6.34 -13.21
#